data_AF-A0A6J7UR72-F1
#
_entry.id   AF-A0A6J7UR72-F1
#
_cell.length_a   1.000
_cell.length_b   1.000
_cell.length_c   1.000
_cell.angle_alpha   90.00
_cell.angle_beta   90.00
_cell.angle_gamma   90.00
#
_symmetry.space_group_name_H-M   'P 1'
#
loop_
_entity.id
_entity.type
_entity.pdbx_description
1 polymer ?
#
loop_
_entity_poly.entity_id
_entity_poly.type
_entity_poly.pdbx_seq_one_letter_code
_entity_poly.pdbx_strand_id
1 'polypeptide(L)' 'MAACEQDGIRGFLPSRAMCTDNAAMIASVAWHRLGSDGPTSLEVGADPTLRLSLIA' A
#
# COMPACT_ATOMS: atom_id res chain seq x y z
N MET A 1 11.13 13.89 12.68
CA MET A 1 10.24 13.30 13.70
C MET A 1 9.80 14.31 14.74
N ALA A 2 10.58 15.38 15.00
CA ALA A 2 10.21 16.48 15.90
C ALA A 2 8.78 17.00 15.75
N ALA A 3 8.27 17.21 14.53
CA ALA A 3 6.88 17.65 14.34
C ALA A 3 5.85 16.63 14.87
N CYS A 4 5.99 15.34 14.54
CA CYS A 4 5.09 14.30 15.05
C CYS A 4 5.19 14.18 16.59
N GLU A 5 6.40 14.26 17.14
CA GLU A 5 6.63 14.20 18.59
C GLU A 5 5.98 15.37 19.33
N GLN A 6 6.07 16.58 18.80
CA GLN A 6 5.41 17.78 19.35
C GLN A 6 3.89 17.61 19.40
N ASP A 7 3.31 16.94 18.41
CA ASP A 7 1.88 16.67 18.33
C ASP A 7 1.47 15.38 19.09
N GLY A 8 2.40 14.69 19.75
CA GLY A 8 2.14 13.43 20.46
C GLY A 8 1.84 12.24 19.53
N ILE A 9 2.22 12.33 18.25
CA ILE A 9 1.98 11.32 17.22
C ILE A 9 3.23 10.48 16.97
N ARG A 10 3.08 9.16 16.87
CA ARG A 10 4.17 8.28 16.43
C ARG A 10 4.35 8.36 14.91
N GLY A 11 5.39 9.06 14.47
CA GLY A 11 5.77 9.10 13.05
C GLY A 11 6.53 7.84 12.63
N PHE A 12 6.22 7.33 11.43
CA PHE A 12 6.99 6.27 10.78
C PHE A 12 7.42 6.76 9.40
N LEU A 13 8.73 6.84 9.17
CA LEU A 13 9.29 7.20 7.87
C LEU A 13 9.96 5.95 7.27
N PRO A 14 9.43 5.39 6.16
CA PRO A 14 10.08 4.30 5.45
C PRO A 14 11.48 4.70 4.96
N SER A 15 12.31 3.70 4.60
CA SER A 15 13.58 3.99 3.93
C SER A 15 13.33 4.69 2.60
N ARG A 16 14.29 5.50 2.13
CA ARG A 16 14.15 6.27 0.88
C ARG A 16 13.84 5.39 -0.32
N ALA A 17 14.40 4.18 -0.36
CA ALA A 17 14.16 3.22 -1.44
C ALA A 17 12.72 2.69 -1.47
N MET A 18 12.02 2.70 -0.33
CA MET A 18 10.61 2.28 -0.25
C MET A 18 9.64 3.41 -0.59
N CYS A 19 10.10 4.65 -0.75
CA CYS A 19 9.26 5.80 -1.09
C CYS A 19 9.05 5.98 -2.61
N THR A 20 9.80 5.28 -3.45
CA THR A 20 9.64 5.26 -4.91
C THR A 20 8.88 4.01 -5.34
N ASP A 21 8.26 4.03 -6.52
CA ASP A 21 7.58 2.86 -7.09
C ASP A 21 8.51 1.65 -7.10
N ASN A 22 8.07 0.55 -6.49
CA ASN A 22 8.86 -0.67 -6.36
C ASN A 22 7.98 -1.92 -6.29
N ALA A 23 8.53 -3.05 -6.74
CA ALA A 23 7.82 -4.32 -6.75
C ALA A 23 7.59 -4.91 -5.35
N ALA A 24 8.41 -4.55 -4.35
CA ALA A 24 8.26 -5.05 -2.99
C ALA A 24 6.95 -4.57 -2.33
N MET A 25 6.56 -3.31 -2.58
CA MET A 25 5.27 -2.76 -2.17
C MET A 25 4.10 -3.55 -2.80
N ILE A 26 4.17 -3.82 -4.10
CA ILE A 26 3.14 -4.60 -4.81
C ILE A 26 3.04 -6.01 -4.24
N ALA A 27 4.16 -6.67 -4.00
CA ALA A 27 4.19 -8.02 -3.40
C ALA A 27 3.61 -8.03 -1.97
N SER A 28 3.91 -7.00 -1.17
CA SER A 28 3.33 -6.86 0.18
C SER A 28 1.81 -6.74 0.13
N VAL A 29 1.27 -5.88 -0.74
CA VAL A 29 -0.19 -5.76 -0.94
C VAL A 29 -0.79 -7.08 -1.42
N ALA A 30 -0.15 -7.75 -2.39
CA ALA A 30 -0.64 -9.02 -2.93
C ALA A 30 -0.73 -10.12 -1.85
N TRP A 31 0.23 -10.21 -0.93
CA TRP A 31 0.17 -11.16 0.19
C TRP A 31 -1.06 -10.93 1.07
N HIS A 32 -1.31 -9.67 1.46
CA HIS A 32 -2.45 -9.32 2.29
C HIS A 32 -3.78 -9.55 1.57
N ARG A 33 -3.88 -9.16 0.29
CA ARG A 33 -5.09 -9.30 -0.51
C ARG A 33 -5.39 -10.77 -0.83
N LEU A 34 -4.38 -11.59 -1.11
CA LEU A 34 -4.57 -13.03 -1.32
C LEU A 34 -5.17 -13.70 -0.08
N GLY A 35 -4.71 -13.32 1.12
CA GLY A 35 -5.24 -13.84 2.38
C GLY A 35 -6.66 -13.35 2.71
N SER A 36 -7.02 -12.12 2.33
CA SER A 36 -8.33 -11.52 2.58
C SER A 36 -9.38 -11.88 1.54
N ASP A 37 -9.02 -11.76 0.26
CA ASP A 37 -9.94 -11.73 -0.89
C ASP A 37 -9.80 -12.96 -1.79
N GLY A 38 -8.75 -13.76 -1.60
CA GLY A 38 -8.38 -14.85 -2.50
C GLY A 38 -7.65 -14.37 -3.77
N PRO A 39 -7.39 -15.29 -4.72
CA PRO A 39 -6.67 -14.95 -5.94
C PRO A 39 -7.53 -14.13 -6.90
N THR A 40 -6.92 -13.15 -7.57
CA THR A 40 -7.54 -12.46 -8.71
C THR A 40 -7.60 -13.40 -9.92
N SER A 41 -8.72 -13.37 -10.67
CA SER A 41 -8.87 -14.17 -11.89
C SER A 41 -7.81 -13.80 -12.94
N LEU A 42 -7.32 -14.80 -13.69
CA LEU A 42 -6.35 -14.59 -14.78
C LEU A 42 -6.92 -13.83 -15.98
N GLU A 43 -8.25 -13.70 -16.06
CA GLU A 43 -8.94 -12.90 -17.09
C GLU A 43 -8.93 -11.39 -16.77
N VAL A 44 -8.46 -10.98 -15.59
CA VAL A 44 -8.44 -9.57 -15.19
C VAL A 44 -7.36 -8.80 -15.94
N GLY A 45 -7.78 -7.79 -16.70
CA GLY A 45 -6.89 -6.84 -17.37
C GLY A 45 -6.48 -5.66 -16.48
N ALA A 46 -5.55 -4.84 -16.98
CA ALA A 46 -5.17 -3.60 -16.32
C ALA A 46 -6.27 -2.54 -16.43
N ASP A 47 -6.60 -1.89 -15.31
CA ASP A 47 -7.42 -0.68 -15.27
C ASP A 47 -6.52 0.54 -15.00
N PRO A 48 -6.23 1.38 -16.01
CA PRO A 48 -5.36 2.54 -15.86
C PRO A 48 -5.97 3.66 -15.00
N THR A 49 -7.25 3.52 -14.63
CA THR A 49 -8.00 4.49 -13.81
C THR A 49 -8.49 3.91 -12.49
N LEU A 50 -7.95 2.74 -12.08
CA LEU A 50 -8.35 2.03 -10.87
C LEU A 50 -8.29 2.96 -9.65
N ARG A 51 -9.42 3.09 -8.94
CA ARG A 51 -9.51 3.93 -7.75
C ARG A 51 -9.36 3.11 -6.48
N LEU A 52 -8.78 3.72 -5.45
CA LEU A 52 -8.83 3.15 -4.11
C LEU A 52 -10.26 3.24 -3.58
N SER A 53 -10.78 2.12 -3.08
CA SER A 53 -12.03 2.11 -2.33
C SER A 53 -11.86 2.92 -1.06
N LEU A 54 -12.62 4.00 -0.92
CA LEU A 54 -12.70 4.74 0.33
C LEU A 54 -13.62 3.95 1.28
N ILE A 55 -13.14 3.68 2.49
CA ILE A 55 -13.99 3.20 3.58
C ILE A 55 -14.73 4.43 4.12
N ALA A 56 -16.06 4.38 4.20
CA ALA A 56 -16.89 5.42 4.81
C ALA A 56 -16.84 5.35 6.34
#